data_AF-A0A382ESF4-F1
#
_entry.id   AF-A0A382ESF4-F1
#
_cell.length_a   1.000
_cell.length_b   1.000
_cell.length_c   1.000
_cell.angle_alpha   90.00
_cell.angle_beta   90.00
_cell.angle_gamma   90.00
#
_symmetry.space_group_name_H-M   'P 1'
#
loop_
_entity.id
_entity.type
_entity.pdbx_description
1 polymer ?
#
loop_
_entity_poly.entity_id
_entity_poly.type
_entity_poly.pdbx_seq_one_letter_code
_entity_poly.pdbx_strand_id
1 'polypeptide(L)'
;MPLMDVEKRSALSFVPGSHRWNKKFRQQDFGELNPDNQKDVNKAVFDSSWEPMPDIDSDREKYNVVSWEMAAGDCVAFNGRIIHGGSGQLTSGRELQVFNTQWLGNDVKVHFKSYGMDPDHTDKMRHYGMNSGDAVDGSVYPEFNIL
;
A
#
# COMPACT_ATOMS: atom_id res chain seq x y z
N MET A 1 4.12 3.21 10.91
CA MET A 1 4.79 3.48 12.19
C MET A 1 5.46 2.19 12.64
N PRO A 2 6.80 2.12 12.76
CA PRO A 2 7.45 0.92 13.23
C PRO A 2 7.28 0.79 14.75
N LEU A 3 7.17 -0.44 15.24
CA LEU A 3 7.07 -0.77 16.68
C LEU A 3 8.45 -1.05 17.30
N MET A 4 9.51 -0.79 16.55
CA MET A 4 10.91 -1.00 16.86
C MET A 4 11.76 -0.03 16.03
N ASP A 5 13.05 0.10 16.35
CA ASP A 5 13.96 0.86 15.51
C ASP A 5 14.18 0.16 14.16
N VAL A 6 14.22 0.94 13.10
CA VAL A 6 14.37 0.48 11.72
C VAL A 6 15.54 1.21 11.06
N GLU A 7 16.55 0.43 10.67
CA GLU A 7 17.66 0.91 9.87
C GLU A 7 17.17 1.35 8.48
N LYS A 8 17.79 2.38 7.91
CA LYS A 8 17.40 2.94 6.60
C LYS A 8 17.36 1.90 5.48
N ARG A 9 18.22 0.88 5.55
CA ARG A 9 18.27 -0.23 4.58
C ARG A 9 17.03 -1.12 4.64
N SER A 10 16.36 -1.20 5.77
CA SER A 10 15.14 -2.00 6.01
C SER A 10 13.87 -1.16 5.90
N ALA A 11 13.99 0.17 5.93
CA ALA A 11 12.89 1.10 5.89
C ALA A 11 12.18 1.13 4.53
N LEU A 12 10.92 1.59 4.56
CA LEU A 12 10.17 1.88 3.35
C LEU A 12 10.86 3.00 2.56
N SER A 13 10.97 2.81 1.26
CA SER A 13 11.51 3.78 0.31
C SER A 13 10.39 4.36 -0.56
N PHE A 14 10.56 5.60 -1.01
CA PHE A 14 9.56 6.34 -1.78
C PHE A 14 10.18 7.00 -3.00
N VAL A 15 9.40 7.12 -4.08
CA VAL A 15 9.73 7.95 -5.25
C VAL A 15 8.98 9.28 -5.14
N PRO A 16 9.64 10.39 -4.76
CA PRO A 16 8.98 11.68 -4.58
C PRO A 16 8.27 12.14 -5.86
N GLY A 17 7.05 12.68 -5.71
CA GLY A 17 6.26 13.20 -6.83
C GLY A 17 5.58 12.15 -7.74
N SER A 18 5.89 10.86 -7.59
CA SER A 18 5.31 9.78 -8.42
C SER A 18 3.78 9.69 -8.39
N HIS A 19 3.15 10.07 -7.28
CA HIS A 19 1.69 10.16 -7.14
C HIS A 19 1.02 11.12 -8.15
N ARG A 20 1.79 12.02 -8.78
CA ARG A 20 1.31 12.96 -9.81
C ARG A 20 1.52 12.46 -11.24
N TRP A 21 2.18 11.34 -11.43
CA TRP A 21 2.39 10.79 -12.77
C TRP A 21 1.04 10.39 -13.38
N ASN A 22 0.86 10.71 -14.66
CA ASN A 22 -0.36 10.38 -15.40
C ASN A 22 -0.29 8.96 -15.97
N LYS A 23 0.08 8.00 -15.12
CA LYS A 23 0.28 6.58 -15.45
C LYS A 23 -0.32 5.71 -14.36
N LYS A 24 -0.74 4.51 -14.75
CA LYS A 24 -1.20 3.46 -13.83
C LYS A 24 -0.26 2.27 -13.98
N PHE A 25 0.31 1.83 -12.86
CA PHE A 25 1.21 0.69 -12.83
C PHE A 25 0.54 -0.49 -12.13
N ARG A 26 0.71 -1.68 -12.69
CA ARG A 26 0.30 -2.93 -12.05
C ARG A 26 1.07 -3.07 -10.73
N GLN A 27 0.39 -3.41 -9.64
CA GLN A 27 1.10 -3.81 -8.43
C GLN A 27 1.71 -5.18 -8.65
N GLN A 28 2.79 -5.49 -7.94
CA GLN A 28 3.37 -6.83 -7.94
C GLN A 28 2.34 -7.82 -7.41
N ASP A 29 2.09 -8.90 -8.14
CA ASP A 29 1.34 -10.03 -7.59
C ASP A 29 2.28 -10.81 -6.66
N PHE A 30 2.14 -10.57 -5.35
CA PHE A 30 2.94 -11.28 -4.34
C PHE A 30 2.52 -12.75 -4.22
N GLY A 31 1.32 -13.12 -4.68
CA GLY A 31 0.89 -14.50 -4.80
C GLY A 31 1.68 -15.30 -5.84
N GLU A 32 2.37 -14.64 -6.77
CA GLU A 32 3.30 -15.31 -7.69
C GLU A 32 4.64 -15.66 -7.04
N LEU A 33 5.10 -14.89 -6.04
CA LEU A 33 6.38 -15.17 -5.39
C LEU A 33 6.33 -16.49 -4.61
N ASN A 34 5.18 -16.79 -3.99
CA ASN A 34 4.82 -18.00 -3.22
C ASN A 34 5.97 -18.98 -2.90
N PRO A 35 7.01 -18.55 -2.15
CA PRO A 35 8.23 -19.34 -1.99
C PRO A 35 7.98 -20.64 -1.19
N ASP A 36 6.93 -20.63 -0.38
CA ASP A 36 6.52 -21.76 0.47
C ASP A 36 5.49 -22.69 -0.22
N ASN A 37 5.16 -22.46 -1.50
CA ASN A 37 4.20 -23.24 -2.28
C ASN A 37 2.84 -23.43 -1.59
N GLN A 38 2.34 -22.39 -0.93
CA GLN A 38 1.02 -22.41 -0.32
C GLN A 38 -0.07 -22.60 -1.38
N LYS A 39 -1.13 -23.31 -1.03
CA LYS A 39 -2.33 -23.44 -1.88
C LYS A 39 -3.24 -22.24 -1.64
N ASP A 40 -4.03 -21.89 -2.66
CA ASP A 40 -5.08 -20.86 -2.55
C ASP A 40 -4.56 -19.46 -2.13
N VAL A 41 -3.34 -19.12 -2.55
CA VAL A 41 -2.78 -17.78 -2.32
C VAL A 41 -3.53 -16.76 -3.16
N ASN A 42 -3.96 -15.68 -2.51
CA ASN A 42 -4.59 -14.55 -3.19
C ASN A 42 -3.68 -14.00 -4.30
N LYS A 43 -4.27 -13.75 -5.46
CA LYS A 43 -3.58 -13.17 -6.62
C LYS A 43 -4.08 -11.77 -6.91
N ALA A 44 -3.17 -10.89 -7.29
CA ALA A 44 -3.51 -9.56 -7.75
C ALA A 44 -3.79 -9.59 -9.27
N VAL A 45 -5.03 -9.30 -9.67
CA VAL A 45 -5.42 -9.22 -11.09
C VAL A 45 -5.59 -7.76 -11.48
N PHE A 46 -4.82 -7.30 -12.46
CA PHE A 46 -4.91 -5.94 -12.97
C PHE A 46 -5.38 -5.91 -14.42
N ASP A 47 -6.02 -4.79 -14.78
CA ASP A 47 -6.40 -4.48 -16.15
C ASP A 47 -5.16 -4.45 -17.06
N SER A 48 -5.26 -5.07 -18.23
CA SER A 48 -4.15 -5.19 -19.18
C SER A 48 -3.64 -3.84 -19.70
N SER A 49 -4.46 -2.78 -19.63
CA SER A 49 -4.07 -1.41 -19.98
C SER A 49 -3.09 -0.76 -19.02
N TRP A 50 -2.87 -1.33 -17.83
CA TRP A 50 -1.93 -0.79 -16.85
C TRP A 50 -0.49 -1.15 -17.23
N GLU A 51 0.43 -0.21 -17.04
CA GLU A 51 1.86 -0.37 -17.34
C GLU A 51 2.52 -1.31 -16.31
N PRO A 52 3.56 -2.08 -16.69
CA PRO A 52 4.40 -2.75 -15.71
C PRO A 52 5.10 -1.72 -14.81
N MET A 53 5.31 -2.06 -13.53
CA MET A 53 6.08 -1.21 -12.62
C MET A 53 7.50 -1.01 -13.21
N PRO A 54 7.99 0.24 -13.34
CA PRO A 54 9.39 0.46 -13.71
C PRO A 54 10.32 -0.17 -12.67
N ASP A 55 11.46 -0.68 -13.11
CA ASP A 55 12.50 -1.15 -12.22
C ASP A 55 13.15 0.05 -11.50
N ILE A 56 12.61 0.38 -10.32
CA ILE A 56 13.07 1.50 -9.49
C ILE A 56 14.46 1.21 -8.90
N ASP A 57 14.75 -0.05 -8.58
CA ASP A 57 15.99 -0.43 -7.90
C ASP A 57 17.18 -0.46 -8.85
N SER A 58 16.96 -0.69 -10.16
CA SER A 58 18.01 -0.59 -11.17
C SER A 58 18.69 0.79 -11.26
N ASP A 59 17.98 1.85 -10.88
CA ASP A 59 18.47 3.24 -10.98
C ASP A 59 17.79 4.16 -9.96
N ARG A 60 18.10 3.94 -8.68
CA ARG A 60 17.49 4.69 -7.56
C ARG A 60 17.80 6.19 -7.60
N GLU A 61 18.93 6.59 -8.18
CA GLU A 61 19.32 8.00 -8.31
C GLU A 61 18.42 8.73 -9.31
N LYS A 62 18.16 8.14 -10.48
CA LYS A 62 17.24 8.69 -11.49
C LYS A 62 15.85 8.97 -10.94
N TYR A 63 15.36 8.12 -10.03
CA TYR A 63 14.03 8.28 -9.41
C TYR A 63 14.06 9.12 -8.13
N ASN A 64 15.23 9.62 -7.70
CA ASN A 64 15.41 10.34 -6.44
C ASN A 64 14.82 9.59 -5.24
N VAL A 65 15.08 8.28 -5.15
CA VAL A 65 14.48 7.43 -4.11
C VAL A 65 14.92 7.89 -2.72
N VAL A 66 13.96 8.12 -1.83
CA VAL A 66 14.21 8.55 -0.45
C VAL A 66 13.77 7.50 0.56
N SER A 67 14.53 7.39 1.65
CA SER A 67 14.21 6.60 2.85
C SER A 67 14.97 7.17 4.05
N TRP A 68 14.51 6.82 5.25
CA TRP A 68 15.05 7.33 6.51
C TRP A 68 15.27 6.19 7.50
N GLU A 69 16.25 6.37 8.39
CA GLU A 69 16.26 5.62 9.64
C GLU A 69 15.06 6.08 10.46
N MET A 70 14.41 5.13 11.15
CA MET A 70 13.21 5.42 11.94
C MET A 70 13.37 4.83 13.34
N ALA A 71 13.16 5.63 14.37
CA ALA A 71 13.00 5.13 15.72
C ALA A 71 11.62 4.48 15.90
N ALA A 72 11.48 3.62 16.91
CA ALA A 72 10.18 3.11 17.31
C ALA A 72 9.19 4.27 17.57
N GLY A 73 8.02 4.23 16.94
CA GLY A 73 7.00 5.28 17.04
C GLY A 73 7.10 6.40 16.00
N ASP A 74 8.17 6.47 15.20
CA ASP A 74 8.25 7.43 14.09
C ASP A 74 7.17 7.16 13.04
N CYS A 75 6.66 8.24 12.43
CA CYS A 75 5.56 8.16 11.47
C CYS A 75 5.97 8.75 10.12
N VAL A 76 5.59 8.03 9.05
CA VAL A 76 5.56 8.56 7.69
C VAL A 76 4.13 8.51 7.19
N ALA A 77 3.63 9.66 6.72
CA ALA A 77 2.33 9.77 6.07
C ALA A 77 2.57 10.12 4.60
N PHE A 78 1.85 9.44 3.71
CA PHE A 78 2.04 9.60 2.27
C PHE A 78 0.75 9.36 1.50
N ASN A 79 0.68 9.89 0.27
CA ASN A 79 -0.44 9.67 -0.62
C ASN A 79 -0.45 8.23 -1.15
N GLY A 80 -1.59 7.53 -1.14
CA GLY A 80 -1.70 6.14 -1.58
C GLY A 80 -1.28 5.85 -3.02
N ARG A 81 -1.17 6.87 -3.88
CA ARG A 81 -0.65 6.74 -5.26
C ARG A 81 0.86 6.87 -5.37
N ILE A 82 1.58 7.20 -4.30
CA ILE A 82 3.04 7.29 -4.36
C ILE A 82 3.63 5.90 -4.60
N ILE A 83 4.60 5.80 -5.48
CA ILE A 83 5.40 4.57 -5.61
C ILE A 83 6.25 4.46 -4.35
N HIS A 84 6.10 3.32 -3.68
CA HIS A 84 6.83 2.98 -2.47
C HIS A 84 7.14 1.48 -2.45
N GLY A 85 8.20 1.10 -1.74
CA GLY A 85 8.64 -0.28 -1.65
C GLY A 85 9.62 -0.48 -0.50
N GLY A 86 9.59 -1.67 0.10
CA GLY A 86 10.61 -2.10 1.07
C GLY A 86 11.70 -2.88 0.34
N SER A 87 12.93 -2.80 0.82
CA SER A 87 14.07 -3.52 0.24
C SER A 87 14.03 -5.04 0.48
N GLY A 88 13.23 -5.49 1.44
CA GLY A 88 13.28 -6.86 1.97
C GLY A 88 14.55 -7.17 2.77
N GLN A 89 15.48 -6.22 2.91
CA GLN A 89 16.74 -6.41 3.62
C GLN A 89 16.52 -6.20 5.12
N LEU A 90 16.36 -7.29 5.86
CA LEU A 90 16.32 -7.27 7.32
C LEU A 90 17.63 -7.77 7.90
N THR A 91 18.10 -7.12 8.98
CA THR A 91 19.23 -7.62 9.77
C THR A 91 18.88 -9.01 10.31
N SER A 92 19.83 -9.95 10.24
CA SER A 92 19.62 -11.32 10.75
C SER A 92 19.15 -11.30 12.21
N GLY A 93 18.14 -12.10 12.53
CA GLY A 93 17.55 -12.15 13.87
C GLY A 93 16.63 -10.97 14.22
N ARG A 94 16.29 -10.09 13.26
CA ARG A 94 15.24 -9.07 13.43
C ARG A 94 13.97 -9.47 12.70
N GLU A 95 12.83 -9.19 13.34
CA GLU A 95 11.51 -9.27 12.72
C GLU A 95 10.93 -7.87 12.60
N LEU A 96 10.59 -7.43 11.39
CA LEU A 96 10.02 -6.11 11.19
C LEU A 96 8.57 -6.06 11.66
N GLN A 97 8.31 -5.22 12.66
CA GLN A 97 6.97 -4.99 13.20
C GLN A 97 6.51 -3.56 12.90
N VAL A 98 5.41 -3.42 12.17
CA VAL A 98 4.89 -2.12 11.74
C VAL A 98 3.39 -2.06 11.97
N PHE A 99 2.93 -0.94 12.53
CA PHE A 99 1.54 -0.54 12.53
C PHE A 99 1.27 0.38 11.33
N ASN A 100 0.33 -0.02 10.47
CA ASN A 100 -0.14 0.77 9.34
C ASN A 100 -1.62 1.14 9.51
N THR A 101 -1.98 2.31 9.02
CA THR A 101 -3.37 2.76 8.93
C THR A 101 -3.58 3.42 7.59
N GLN A 102 -4.79 3.29 7.04
CA GLN A 102 -5.21 3.97 5.82
C GLN A 102 -6.35 4.92 6.17
N TRP A 103 -6.30 6.12 5.59
CA TRP A 103 -7.20 7.21 5.88
C TRP A 103 -7.85 7.65 4.58
N LEU A 104 -9.15 7.92 4.63
CA LEU A 104 -9.93 8.39 3.49
C LEU A 104 -10.36 9.83 3.74
N GLY A 105 -10.37 10.64 2.68
CA GLY A 105 -10.94 11.98 2.72
C GLY A 105 -12.46 11.95 2.60
N ASN A 106 -13.12 13.03 3.01
CA ASN A 106 -14.58 13.17 2.96
C ASN A 106 -15.16 13.16 1.53
N ASP A 107 -14.30 13.37 0.51
CA ASP A 107 -14.64 13.38 -0.90
C ASP A 107 -14.52 12.00 -1.57
N VAL A 108 -14.05 10.98 -0.84
CA VAL A 108 -13.90 9.61 -1.36
C VAL A 108 -15.26 8.95 -1.56
N LYS A 109 -15.41 8.30 -2.71
CA LYS A 109 -16.57 7.48 -3.06
C LYS A 109 -16.21 6.01 -3.18
N VAL A 110 -17.12 5.14 -2.77
CA VAL A 110 -17.03 3.71 -3.01
C VAL A 110 -17.01 3.44 -4.51
N HIS A 111 -16.12 2.55 -4.94
CA HIS A 111 -16.09 2.10 -6.33
C HIS A 111 -15.69 0.62 -6.36
N PHE A 112 -16.70 -0.24 -6.42
CA PHE A 112 -16.48 -1.68 -6.57
C PHE A 112 -15.98 -1.99 -7.98
N LYS A 113 -14.98 -2.87 -8.06
CA LYS A 113 -14.37 -3.32 -9.30
C LYS A 113 -14.50 -4.83 -9.41
N SER A 114 -14.51 -5.34 -10.63
CA SER A 114 -14.52 -6.78 -10.91
C SER A 114 -13.15 -7.45 -10.70
N TYR A 115 -12.15 -6.66 -10.31
CA TYR A 115 -10.79 -7.10 -10.05
C TYR A 115 -10.34 -6.52 -8.71
N GLY A 116 -9.70 -7.36 -7.90
CA GLY A 116 -9.52 -7.13 -6.48
C GLY A 116 -8.09 -6.73 -6.10
N MET A 117 -8.01 -5.83 -5.12
CA MET A 117 -6.84 -5.66 -4.25
C MET A 117 -7.09 -6.46 -2.96
N ASP A 118 -6.03 -6.97 -2.35
CA ASP A 118 -6.06 -7.59 -1.02
C ASP A 118 -5.65 -6.55 0.04
N PRO A 119 -6.42 -6.33 1.12
CA PRO A 119 -7.73 -6.92 1.45
C PRO A 119 -8.90 -6.36 0.62
N ASP A 120 -9.77 -7.27 0.16
CA ASP A 120 -11.04 -6.90 -0.47
C ASP A 120 -12.10 -6.64 0.61
N HIS A 121 -12.57 -5.40 0.68
CA HIS A 121 -13.60 -4.97 1.62
C HIS A 121 -15.02 -4.96 1.01
N THR A 122 -15.20 -5.44 -0.22
CA THR A 122 -16.47 -5.39 -0.97
C THR A 122 -17.62 -6.04 -0.19
N ASP A 123 -17.43 -7.25 0.32
CA ASP A 123 -18.49 -7.95 1.04
C ASP A 123 -18.87 -7.25 2.34
N LYS A 124 -17.89 -6.71 3.08
CA LYS A 124 -18.14 -5.90 4.28
C LYS A 124 -18.95 -4.66 3.92
N MET A 125 -18.52 -3.90 2.92
CA MET A 125 -19.23 -2.68 2.49
C MET A 125 -20.67 -2.99 2.04
N ARG A 126 -20.86 -4.05 1.25
CA ARG A 126 -22.20 -4.49 0.80
C ARG A 126 -23.09 -4.97 1.94
N HIS A 127 -22.53 -5.64 2.94
CA HIS A 127 -23.26 -6.06 4.14
C HIS A 127 -23.90 -4.87 4.86
N TYR A 128 -23.20 -3.73 4.90
CA TYR A 128 -23.71 -2.47 5.45
C TYR A 128 -24.48 -1.60 4.43
N GLY A 129 -24.80 -2.14 3.25
CA GLY A 129 -25.68 -1.50 2.27
C GLY A 129 -25.00 -0.50 1.33
N MET A 130 -23.67 -0.40 1.31
CA MET A 130 -22.95 0.52 0.42
C MET A 130 -22.95 0.03 -1.04
N ASN A 131 -23.04 0.99 -1.97
CA ASN A 131 -22.98 0.82 -3.42
C ASN A 131 -21.86 1.67 -4.03
N SER A 132 -21.47 1.35 -5.28
CA SER A 132 -20.57 2.22 -6.04
C SER A 132 -21.19 3.62 -6.21
N GLY A 133 -20.43 4.66 -5.87
CA GLY A 133 -20.86 6.06 -5.88
C GLY A 133 -21.23 6.61 -4.50
N ASP A 134 -21.43 5.75 -3.51
CA ASP A 134 -21.78 6.18 -2.14
C ASP A 134 -20.58 6.81 -1.44
N ALA A 135 -20.86 7.72 -0.51
CA ALA A 135 -19.84 8.19 0.43
C ALA A 135 -19.50 7.06 1.41
N VAL A 136 -18.24 7.02 1.86
CA VAL A 136 -17.86 6.15 2.97
C VAL A 136 -18.29 6.83 4.27
N ASP A 137 -18.94 6.10 5.17
CA ASP A 137 -19.44 6.62 6.44
C ASP A 137 -19.10 5.75 7.65
N GLY A 138 -19.54 6.23 8.81
CA GLY A 138 -19.35 5.62 10.13
C GLY A 138 -19.93 4.22 10.30
N SER A 139 -20.78 3.74 9.38
CA SER A 139 -21.37 2.39 9.47
C SER A 139 -20.34 1.29 9.18
N VAL A 140 -19.35 1.59 8.33
CA VAL A 140 -18.32 0.60 7.93
C VAL A 140 -16.95 0.94 8.49
N TYR A 141 -16.59 2.23 8.53
CA TYR A 141 -15.28 2.69 8.98
C TYR A 141 -15.44 3.77 10.03
N PRO A 142 -14.67 3.72 11.13
CA PRO A 142 -14.76 4.74 12.16
C PRO A 142 -14.34 6.10 11.61
N GLU A 143 -15.10 7.13 11.97
CA GLU A 143 -14.77 8.52 11.67
C GLU A 143 -13.82 9.08 12.74
N PHE A 144 -12.78 9.77 12.30
CA PHE A 144 -11.85 10.47 13.18
C PHE A 144 -12.19 11.96 13.18
N ASN A 145 -13.05 12.36 14.12
CA ASN A 145 -13.40 13.75 14.33
C ASN A 145 -12.36 14.40 15.24
N ILE A 146 -11.44 15.19 14.67
CA ILE A 146 -10.52 16.03 15.43
C ILE A 146 -11.29 17.29 15.83
N LEU A 147 -11.50 17.45 17.13
CA LEU A 147 -12.11 18.62 17.78
C LEU A 147 -11.21 19.85 17.70
#